data_AF-A0A2G6KIW6-F1
#
_entry.id   AF-A0A2G6KIW6-F1
#
_cell.length_a   1.000
_cell.length_b   1.000
_cell.length_c   1.000
_cell.angle_alpha   90.00
_cell.angle_beta   90.00
_cell.angle_gamma   90.00
#
_symmetry.space_group_name_H-M   'P 1'
#
loop_
_entity.id
_entity.type
_entity.pdbx_description
1 polymer ?
#
loop_
_entity_poly.entity_id
_entity_poly.type
_entity_poly.pdbx_seq_one_letter_code
_entity_poly.pdbx_strand_id
1 'polypeptide(L)'
;MNTFFGFLKLLVIFVLFSLVVGLVYLVVVAIRGGDDFFIPGRKKYTFETFLENLQAGKTLPASEHQRIYSTLKTLREDRLGNVLTDTNIPYDYRFFFQDVIPEFLENKEQHILHVPDARNILGRFSQDSDYAAKFLHVSGPESTILHGERLLKHYTKRLEMTGTYTSPFHFPAGLFIVDGEVINPVLQKWEGLVIVDDSGKLYIKDITALEYSFRPFDITHSHQDYRDFLRLAEKKKWSIFQTHLLVKHGETNASPALQRRFRRRAIFQNRSNTIFVYDSFDEQPTLYELAETLQQQYGAFEAVNLDMGPFGYAAQYENNDRVEIFMGKAESVQLSNIIVFHYN
;
A
#
# COMPACT_ATOMS: atom_id res chain seq x y z
N MET A 1 21.13 -87.21 -1.19
CA MET A 1 21.62 -86.12 -2.07
C MET A 1 20.48 -85.31 -2.72
N ASN A 2 19.38 -85.93 -3.19
CA ASN A 2 18.28 -85.20 -3.86
C ASN A 2 17.49 -84.22 -2.96
N THR A 3 17.39 -84.47 -1.65
CA THR A 3 16.66 -83.60 -0.70
C THR A 3 17.38 -82.29 -0.39
N PHE A 4 18.71 -82.32 -0.26
CA PHE A 4 19.54 -81.14 -0.01
C PHE A 4 19.51 -80.15 -1.20
N PHE A 5 19.57 -80.69 -2.42
CA PHE A 5 19.41 -79.90 -3.64
C PHE A 5 18.02 -79.27 -3.77
N GLY A 6 16.97 -79.95 -3.29
CA GLY A 6 15.61 -79.40 -3.22
C GLY A 6 15.49 -78.21 -2.26
N PHE A 7 16.07 -78.33 -1.06
CA PHE A 7 16.06 -77.26 -0.06
C PHE A 7 16.81 -76.01 -0.53
N LEU A 8 18.00 -76.19 -1.11
CA LEU A 8 18.80 -75.06 -1.60
C LEU A 8 18.08 -74.30 -2.73
N LYS A 9 17.42 -75.01 -3.66
CA LYS A 9 16.60 -74.38 -4.69
C LYS A 9 15.44 -73.58 -4.09
N LEU A 10 14.79 -74.11 -3.06
CA LEU A 10 13.66 -73.44 -2.41
C LEU A 10 14.10 -72.18 -1.65
N LEU A 11 15.25 -72.22 -0.99
CA LEU A 11 15.86 -71.05 -0.33
C LEU A 11 16.21 -69.95 -1.35
N VAL A 12 16.84 -70.32 -2.47
CA VAL A 12 17.19 -69.37 -3.54
C VAL A 12 15.94 -68.72 -4.13
N ILE A 13 14.88 -69.49 -4.36
CA ILE A 13 13.59 -68.96 -4.83
C ILE A 13 12.99 -67.98 -3.81
N PHE A 14 13.04 -68.31 -2.51
CA PHE A 14 12.50 -67.44 -1.46
C PHE A 14 13.25 -66.11 -1.34
N VAL A 15 14.59 -66.15 -1.42
CA VAL A 15 15.42 -64.93 -1.38
C VAL A 15 15.15 -64.08 -2.61
N LEU A 16 15.12 -64.67 -3.81
CA LEU A 16 14.80 -63.94 -5.04
C LEU A 16 13.41 -63.33 -5.00
N PHE A 17 12.41 -64.07 -4.52
CA PHE A 17 11.05 -63.56 -4.36
C PHE A 17 10.99 -62.39 -3.39
N SER A 18 11.66 -62.47 -2.24
CA SER A 18 11.74 -61.39 -1.26
C SER A 18 12.40 -60.13 -1.83
N LEU A 19 13.45 -60.32 -2.64
CA LEU A 19 14.16 -59.24 -3.30
C LEU A 19 13.29 -58.58 -4.37
N VAL A 20 12.55 -59.36 -5.16
CA VAL A 20 11.58 -58.86 -6.15
C VAL A 20 10.45 -58.10 -5.45
N VAL A 21 9.88 -58.61 -4.36
CA VAL A 21 8.86 -57.91 -3.58
C VAL A 21 9.40 -56.60 -3.01
N GLY A 22 10.61 -56.59 -2.47
CA GLY A 22 11.27 -55.38 -1.96
C GLY A 22 11.52 -54.35 -3.07
N LEU A 23 11.88 -54.81 -4.27
CA LEU A 23 12.14 -53.94 -5.41
C LEU A 23 10.84 -53.39 -6.01
N VAL A 24 9.80 -54.21 -6.11
CA VAL A 24 8.44 -53.77 -6.49
C VAL A 24 7.91 -52.78 -5.46
N TYR A 25 8.12 -53.02 -4.17
CA TYR A 25 7.76 -52.08 -3.11
C TYR A 25 8.49 -50.74 -3.28
N LEU A 26 9.81 -50.74 -3.50
CA LEU A 26 10.58 -49.54 -3.76
C LEU A 26 10.13 -48.80 -5.03
N VAL A 27 9.81 -49.51 -6.10
CA VAL A 27 9.30 -48.93 -7.35
C VAL A 27 7.91 -48.34 -7.14
N VAL A 28 7.01 -49.03 -6.43
CA VAL A 28 5.68 -48.49 -6.08
C VAL A 28 5.81 -47.25 -5.19
N VAL A 29 6.76 -47.23 -4.26
CA VAL A 29 7.07 -46.08 -3.40
C VAL A 29 7.61 -44.91 -4.22
N ALA A 30 8.56 -45.16 -5.13
CA ALA A 30 9.14 -44.14 -6.00
C ALA A 30 8.10 -43.57 -6.99
N ILE A 31 7.18 -44.39 -7.50
CA ILE A 31 6.14 -43.98 -8.45
C ILE A 31 4.98 -43.25 -7.77
N ARG A 32 4.63 -43.59 -6.53
CA ARG A 32 3.48 -42.98 -5.83
C ARG A 32 3.74 -41.63 -5.18
N GLY A 33 4.99 -41.13 -5.16
CA GLY A 33 5.30 -39.74 -4.76
C GLY A 33 4.70 -39.30 -3.41
N GLY A 34 4.55 -40.22 -2.46
CA GLY A 34 3.79 -39.97 -1.23
C GLY A 34 4.68 -39.60 -0.05
N ASP A 35 4.63 -38.33 0.35
CA ASP A 35 5.20 -37.78 1.59
C ASP A 35 4.57 -38.33 2.89
N ASP A 36 3.68 -39.32 2.81
CA ASP A 36 2.94 -39.89 3.95
C ASP A 36 3.63 -41.13 4.57
N PHE A 37 4.96 -41.16 4.66
CA PHE A 37 5.66 -42.18 5.46
C PHE A 37 6.12 -41.65 6.82
N PHE A 38 5.66 -42.35 7.87
CA PHE A 38 6.01 -42.19 9.28
C PHE A 38 7.54 -42.31 9.47
N ILE A 39 8.24 -41.17 9.52
CA ILE A 39 9.60 -41.09 10.07
C ILE A 39 9.43 -40.88 11.59
N PRO A 40 9.81 -41.84 12.46
CA PRO A 40 9.68 -41.67 13.90
C PRO A 40 10.49 -40.45 14.34
N GLY A 41 9.82 -39.44 14.90
CA GLY A 41 10.44 -38.21 15.38
C GLY A 41 10.22 -36.96 14.52
N ARG A 42 9.69 -37.07 13.28
CA ARG A 42 9.15 -35.90 12.59
C ARG A 42 7.75 -35.62 13.13
N LYS A 43 7.55 -34.44 13.75
CA LYS A 43 6.21 -33.96 14.08
C LYS A 43 5.38 -34.00 12.80
N LYS A 44 4.23 -34.67 12.85
CA LYS A 44 3.29 -34.72 11.73
C LYS A 44 3.01 -33.28 11.32
N TYR A 45 3.18 -32.97 10.04
CA TYR A 45 2.96 -31.62 9.55
C TYR A 45 1.45 -31.36 9.52
N THR A 46 0.93 -30.88 10.65
CA THR A 46 -0.49 -30.55 10.83
C THR A 46 -0.76 -29.12 10.39
N PHE A 47 -2.04 -28.77 10.25
CA PHE A 47 -2.46 -27.40 9.94
C PHE A 47 -1.92 -26.39 10.96
N GLU A 48 -1.86 -26.78 12.23
CA GLU A 48 -1.31 -25.97 13.31
C GLU A 48 0.20 -25.76 13.16
N THR A 49 0.93 -26.81 12.77
CA THR A 49 2.39 -26.71 12.51
C THR A 49 2.68 -25.83 11.29
N PHE A 50 1.79 -25.84 10.29
CA PHE A 50 1.84 -24.95 9.14
C PHE A 50 1.68 -23.49 9.54
N LEU A 51 0.67 -23.18 10.35
CA LEU A 51 0.43 -21.83 10.87
C LEU A 51 1.59 -21.31 11.73
N GLU A 52 2.13 -22.16 12.62
CA GLU A 52 3.29 -21.82 13.46
C GLU A 52 4.53 -21.46 12.62
N ASN A 53 4.80 -22.22 11.55
CA ASN A 53 5.93 -21.94 10.66
C ASN A 53 5.71 -20.68 9.81
N LEU A 54 4.47 -20.40 9.40
CA LEU A 54 4.10 -19.20 8.66
C LEU A 54 4.29 -17.95 9.54
N GLN A 55 3.83 -17.99 10.80
CA GLN A 55 4.03 -16.93 11.79
C GLN A 55 5.52 -16.72 12.12
N ALA A 56 6.31 -17.79 12.12
CA ALA A 56 7.75 -17.72 12.35
C ALA A 56 8.56 -17.28 11.09
N GLY A 57 7.89 -16.94 9.98
CA GLY A 57 8.54 -16.49 8.74
C GLY A 57 9.40 -17.56 8.06
N LYS A 58 9.15 -18.84 8.35
CA LYS A 58 9.92 -19.95 7.79
C LYS A 58 9.36 -20.34 6.42
N THR A 59 10.23 -20.35 5.42
CA THR A 59 9.90 -20.87 4.09
C THR A 59 9.63 -22.36 4.15
N LEU A 60 8.47 -22.76 3.63
CA LEU A 60 8.04 -24.15 3.67
C LEU A 60 8.58 -24.94 2.47
N PRO A 61 8.75 -26.27 2.60
CA PRO A 61 9.14 -27.13 1.50
C PRO A 61 8.09 -27.11 0.39
N ALA A 62 8.53 -27.06 -0.86
CA ALA A 62 7.64 -27.04 -2.03
C ALA A 62 6.68 -28.25 -2.11
N SER A 63 7.07 -29.41 -1.56
CA SER A 63 6.21 -30.59 -1.55
C SER A 63 4.99 -30.44 -0.63
N GLU A 64 5.09 -29.68 0.46
CA GLU A 64 3.95 -29.38 1.34
C GLU A 64 2.94 -28.43 0.66
N HIS A 65 3.43 -27.51 -0.18
CA HIS A 65 2.54 -26.65 -0.98
C HIS A 65 1.69 -27.49 -1.93
N GLN A 66 2.31 -28.49 -2.55
CA GLN A 66 1.65 -29.40 -3.48
C GLN A 66 0.62 -30.32 -2.77
N ARG A 67 0.91 -30.74 -1.54
CA ARG A 67 -0.01 -31.53 -0.71
C ARG A 67 -1.25 -30.74 -0.29
N ILE A 68 -1.09 -29.49 0.12
CA ILE A 68 -2.22 -28.63 0.53
C ILE A 68 -3.12 -28.31 -0.67
N TYR A 69 -2.54 -28.02 -1.83
CA TYR A 69 -3.27 -27.80 -3.08
C TYR A 69 -4.12 -28.99 -3.51
N SER A 70 -3.55 -30.21 -3.46
CA SER A 70 -4.32 -31.41 -3.81
C SER A 70 -5.47 -31.69 -2.84
N THR A 71 -5.30 -31.37 -1.55
CA THR A 71 -6.35 -31.51 -0.54
C THR A 71 -7.50 -30.53 -0.77
N LEU A 72 -7.19 -29.24 -1.02
CA LEU A 72 -8.19 -28.20 -1.27
C LEU A 72 -8.99 -28.44 -2.55
N LYS A 73 -8.31 -28.89 -3.62
CA LYS A 73 -8.95 -29.29 -4.88
C LYS A 73 -9.98 -30.40 -4.69
N THR A 74 -9.71 -31.35 -3.79
CA THR A 74 -10.62 -32.47 -3.52
C THR A 74 -11.85 -32.05 -2.71
N LEU A 75 -11.73 -31.00 -1.89
CA LEU A 75 -12.79 -30.58 -0.97
C LEU A 75 -13.75 -29.55 -1.58
N ARG A 76 -13.28 -28.62 -2.44
CA ARG A 76 -14.09 -27.49 -2.97
C ARG A 76 -13.62 -27.00 -4.34
N GLU A 77 -13.88 -27.79 -5.37
CA GLU A 77 -13.45 -27.52 -6.76
C GLU A 77 -14.08 -26.26 -7.38
N ASP A 78 -15.29 -25.87 -6.94
CA ASP A 78 -16.07 -24.72 -7.43
C ASP A 78 -15.42 -23.35 -7.16
N ARG A 79 -14.51 -23.28 -6.19
CA ARG A 79 -13.88 -22.04 -5.73
C ARG A 79 -12.49 -21.78 -6.30
N LEU A 80 -11.98 -22.61 -7.22
CA LEU A 80 -10.60 -22.55 -7.72
C LEU A 80 -10.46 -21.90 -9.13
N GLY A 81 -11.41 -21.06 -9.54
CA GLY A 81 -11.61 -20.61 -10.93
C GLY A 81 -10.35 -20.40 -11.81
N ASN A 82 -10.34 -21.02 -13.00
CA ASN A 82 -9.42 -20.89 -14.15
C ASN A 82 -8.04 -20.24 -13.88
N VAL A 83 -7.22 -20.91 -13.07
CA VAL A 83 -5.83 -20.53 -12.81
C VAL A 83 -4.94 -21.12 -13.91
N LEU A 84 -4.22 -20.26 -14.65
CA LEU A 84 -3.24 -20.67 -15.66
C LEU A 84 -2.02 -21.34 -14.99
N THR A 85 -1.59 -22.47 -15.53
CA THR A 85 -0.63 -23.42 -14.92
C THR A 85 0.84 -22.98 -14.93
N ASP A 86 1.18 -21.87 -15.60
CA ASP A 86 2.58 -21.61 -15.99
C ASP A 86 3.16 -20.31 -15.39
N THR A 87 2.58 -19.78 -14.31
CA THR A 87 3.19 -18.68 -13.53
C THR A 87 3.11 -18.92 -12.01
N ASN A 88 4.28 -18.84 -11.37
CA ASN A 88 4.55 -19.16 -9.96
C ASN A 88 3.87 -18.21 -8.97
N ILE A 89 2.61 -18.45 -8.59
CA ILE A 89 2.11 -18.61 -7.19
C ILE A 89 0.75 -19.33 -7.27
N PRO A 90 0.57 -20.49 -6.60
CA PRO A 90 -0.70 -21.20 -6.58
C PRO A 90 -1.81 -20.47 -5.81
N TYR A 91 -3.03 -20.58 -6.32
CA TYR A 91 -4.27 -19.90 -5.89
C TYR A 91 -4.63 -20.03 -4.41
N ASP A 92 -4.26 -21.13 -3.76
CA ASP A 92 -4.54 -21.38 -2.34
C ASP A 92 -3.92 -20.34 -1.41
N TYR A 93 -2.81 -19.74 -1.81
CA TYR A 93 -2.20 -18.62 -1.11
C TYR A 93 -3.06 -17.36 -1.20
N ARG A 94 -3.75 -17.12 -2.33
CA ARG A 94 -4.63 -15.95 -2.49
C ARG A 94 -5.92 -16.10 -1.69
N PHE A 95 -6.48 -17.31 -1.62
CA PHE A 95 -7.65 -17.61 -0.80
C PHE A 95 -7.33 -17.53 0.71
N PHE A 96 -6.17 -18.03 1.16
CA PHE A 96 -5.73 -17.95 2.56
C PHE A 96 -5.51 -16.50 3.03
N PHE A 97 -5.00 -15.62 2.16
CA PHE A 97 -4.83 -14.19 2.43
C PHE A 97 -6.13 -13.36 2.30
N GLN A 98 -7.11 -13.80 1.53
CA GLN A 98 -8.38 -13.08 1.34
C GLN A 98 -9.48 -13.46 2.33
N ASP A 99 -9.60 -14.74 2.71
CA ASP A 99 -10.77 -15.24 3.45
C ASP A 99 -10.45 -15.76 4.88
N VAL A 100 -9.19 -16.06 5.23
CA VAL A 100 -8.81 -16.57 6.59
C VAL A 100 -8.12 -15.52 7.46
N ILE A 101 -7.39 -14.56 6.87
CA ILE A 101 -6.84 -13.40 7.58
C ILE A 101 -7.88 -12.35 8.02
N PRO A 102 -9.10 -12.23 7.45
CA PRO A 102 -10.11 -11.34 8.02
C PRO A 102 -10.53 -11.67 9.44
N GLU A 103 -10.27 -12.88 9.96
CA GLU A 103 -10.44 -13.20 11.40
C GLU A 103 -9.20 -12.84 12.24
N PHE A 104 -8.03 -12.63 11.61
CA PHE A 104 -6.83 -12.09 12.27
C PHE A 104 -6.76 -10.55 12.18
N LEU A 105 -7.45 -9.98 11.19
CA LEU A 105 -7.73 -8.55 10.98
C LEU A 105 -9.19 -8.22 11.29
N GLU A 106 -9.91 -9.13 11.96
CA GLU A 106 -11.21 -8.80 12.50
C GLU A 106 -10.95 -7.63 13.42
N ASN A 107 -11.61 -6.52 13.12
CA ASN A 107 -11.77 -5.43 14.05
C ASN A 107 -12.22 -6.08 15.36
N LYS A 108 -11.29 -6.26 16.31
CA LYS A 108 -11.63 -6.00 17.70
C LYS A 108 -12.39 -4.70 17.62
N GLU A 109 -13.66 -4.69 18.01
CA GLU A 109 -14.45 -3.47 18.10
C GLU A 109 -13.55 -2.40 18.74
N GLN A 110 -13.07 -1.49 17.91
CA GLN A 110 -12.06 -0.53 18.30
C GLN A 110 -12.59 0.80 17.83
N HIS A 111 -12.71 1.68 18.81
CA HIS A 111 -13.33 2.98 18.71
C HIS A 111 -12.92 3.66 17.40
N ILE A 112 -13.82 3.65 16.42
CA ILE A 112 -13.81 4.65 15.36
C ILE A 112 -13.94 5.95 16.13
N LEU A 113 -12.81 6.64 16.32
CA LEU A 113 -12.83 8.01 16.83
C LEU A 113 -13.63 8.78 15.79
N HIS A 114 -14.87 9.12 16.16
CA HIS A 114 -15.63 10.09 15.42
C HIS A 114 -14.77 11.35 15.40
N VAL A 115 -14.27 11.71 14.22
CA VAL A 115 -13.61 12.99 13.99
C VAL A 115 -14.70 14.04 14.22
N PRO A 116 -14.66 14.83 15.31
CA PRO A 116 -15.68 15.83 15.55
C PRO A 116 -15.61 16.88 14.43
N ASP A 117 -16.73 17.54 14.14
CA ASP A 117 -16.73 18.73 13.30
C ASP A 117 -15.94 19.82 14.02
N ALA A 118 -14.64 19.85 13.75
CA ALA A 118 -13.69 20.76 14.36
C ALA A 118 -13.40 21.90 13.39
N ARG A 119 -13.27 23.11 13.92
CA ARG A 119 -12.90 24.31 13.16
C ARG A 119 -11.63 24.11 12.32
N ASN A 120 -10.72 23.25 12.77
CA ASN A 120 -9.46 22.95 12.10
C ASN A 120 -9.58 22.06 10.85
N ILE A 121 -10.75 21.47 10.58
CA ILE A 121 -10.98 20.64 9.41
C ILE A 121 -11.60 21.50 8.30
N LEU A 122 -10.81 21.76 7.25
CA LEU A 122 -11.25 22.55 6.09
C LEU A 122 -12.12 21.75 5.11
N GLY A 123 -11.98 20.42 5.12
CA GLY A 123 -12.70 19.54 4.21
C GLY A 123 -12.60 18.07 4.62
N ARG A 124 -13.65 17.32 4.30
CA ARG A 124 -13.80 15.89 4.56
C ARG A 124 -14.31 15.19 3.30
N PHE A 125 -13.59 14.16 2.85
CA PHE A 125 -13.88 13.45 1.62
C PHE A 125 -13.82 11.94 1.86
N SER A 126 -14.98 11.30 2.05
CA SER A 126 -15.07 9.84 2.23
C SER A 126 -14.92 9.11 0.89
N GLN A 127 -14.60 7.81 0.93
CA GLN A 127 -14.49 7.01 -0.30
C GLN A 127 -15.78 7.07 -1.13
N ASP A 128 -16.93 7.00 -0.47
CA ASP A 128 -18.25 7.02 -1.08
C ASP A 128 -18.74 8.43 -1.45
N SER A 129 -18.04 9.48 -1.02
CA SER A 129 -18.41 10.85 -1.40
C SER A 129 -18.06 11.14 -2.85
N ASP A 130 -18.93 11.93 -3.49
CA ASP A 130 -18.71 12.47 -4.82
C ASP A 130 -17.71 13.62 -4.74
N TYR A 131 -16.43 13.27 -4.84
CA TYR A 131 -15.32 14.21 -4.90
C TYR A 131 -14.25 13.74 -5.88
N ALA A 132 -13.50 14.70 -6.42
CA ALA A 132 -12.33 14.45 -7.24
C ALA A 132 -11.20 15.42 -6.87
N ALA A 133 -10.05 14.87 -6.49
CA ALA A 133 -8.81 15.61 -6.32
C ALA A 133 -8.11 15.82 -7.68
N LYS A 134 -7.41 16.95 -7.84
CA LYS A 134 -6.55 17.27 -8.98
C LYS A 134 -5.30 18.00 -8.52
N PHE A 135 -4.17 17.74 -9.17
CA PHE A 135 -2.93 18.50 -8.97
C PHE A 135 -2.71 19.43 -10.15
N LEU A 136 -2.24 20.64 -9.85
CA LEU A 136 -1.93 21.65 -10.84
C LEU A 136 -0.46 22.02 -10.71
N HIS A 137 0.24 22.03 -11.83
CA HIS A 137 1.52 22.74 -11.96
C HIS A 137 1.19 24.18 -12.35
N VAL A 138 1.63 25.14 -11.54
CA VAL A 138 1.37 26.56 -11.76
C VAL A 138 2.67 27.35 -11.82
N SER A 139 2.65 28.51 -12.47
CA SER A 139 3.84 29.38 -12.55
C SER A 139 3.46 30.85 -12.63
N GLY A 140 4.41 31.70 -12.27
CA GLY A 140 4.27 33.16 -12.35
C GLY A 140 3.42 33.77 -11.23
N PRO A 141 3.34 35.12 -11.20
CA PRO A 141 2.65 35.86 -10.13
C PRO A 141 1.14 35.63 -10.11
N GLU A 142 0.55 35.36 -11.28
CA GLU A 142 -0.88 35.09 -11.49
C GLU A 142 -1.23 33.60 -11.37
N SER A 143 -0.26 32.75 -10.99
CA SER A 143 -0.45 31.29 -10.87
C SER A 143 -1.05 30.68 -12.15
N THR A 144 -0.49 31.01 -13.32
CA THR A 144 -0.89 30.44 -14.61
C THR A 144 -0.77 28.92 -14.54
N ILE A 145 -1.84 28.22 -14.91
CA ILE A 145 -1.86 26.74 -14.93
C ILE A 145 -1.07 26.28 -16.14
N LEU A 146 0.00 25.54 -15.88
CA LEU A 146 0.82 24.91 -16.91
C LEU A 146 0.34 23.49 -17.22
N HIS A 147 -0.07 22.74 -16.18
CA HIS A 147 -0.61 21.37 -16.32
C HIS A 147 -1.74 21.12 -15.31
N GLY A 148 -2.64 20.21 -15.68
CA GLY A 148 -3.82 19.81 -14.91
C GLY A 148 -5.05 20.69 -15.18
N GLU A 149 -6.19 20.29 -14.61
CA GLU A 149 -7.47 20.97 -14.77
C GLU A 149 -7.96 21.55 -13.44
N ARG A 150 -8.10 22.88 -13.40
CA ARG A 150 -8.59 23.59 -12.20
C ARG A 150 -10.10 23.52 -12.01
N LEU A 151 -10.86 23.28 -13.08
CA LEU A 151 -12.32 23.26 -13.06
C LEU A 151 -12.82 21.95 -13.64
N LEU A 152 -13.75 21.30 -12.93
CA LEU A 152 -14.48 20.12 -13.39
C LEU A 152 -15.97 20.44 -13.48
N LYS A 153 -16.59 20.16 -14.64
CA LYS A 153 -17.96 20.61 -14.97
C LYS A 153 -19.06 20.13 -14.00
N HIS A 154 -18.83 19.04 -13.28
CA HIS A 154 -19.84 18.38 -12.43
C HIS A 154 -19.75 18.76 -10.95
N TYR A 155 -18.80 19.62 -10.58
CA TYR A 155 -18.57 20.02 -9.20
C TYR A 155 -18.80 21.51 -9.04
N THR A 156 -19.63 21.86 -8.06
CA THR A 156 -19.98 23.24 -7.75
C THR A 156 -19.06 23.86 -6.70
N LYS A 157 -18.41 23.04 -5.87
CA LYS A 157 -17.50 23.49 -4.82
C LYS A 157 -16.07 23.03 -5.09
N ARG A 158 -15.12 23.84 -4.64
CA ARG A 158 -13.71 23.44 -4.61
C ARG A 158 -12.98 24.00 -3.41
N LEU A 159 -12.09 23.17 -2.86
CA LEU A 159 -11.12 23.55 -1.86
C LEU A 159 -9.74 23.49 -2.51
N GLU A 160 -9.12 24.64 -2.68
CA GLU A 160 -7.80 24.78 -3.28
C GLU A 160 -6.76 25.10 -2.21
N MET A 161 -5.59 24.48 -2.30
CA MET A 161 -4.47 24.82 -1.42
C MET A 161 -3.13 24.46 -2.05
N THR A 162 -2.05 25.05 -1.56
CA THR A 162 -0.70 24.64 -1.94
C THR A 162 -0.44 23.18 -1.55
N GLY A 163 0.21 22.43 -2.44
CA GLY A 163 0.56 21.03 -2.23
C GLY A 163 1.94 20.86 -1.57
N THR A 164 2.92 20.40 -2.36
CA THR A 164 4.31 20.26 -1.92
C THR A 164 5.05 21.61 -1.89
N TYR A 165 6.26 21.58 -1.35
CA TYR A 165 7.14 22.74 -1.24
C TYR A 165 7.52 23.33 -2.59
N THR A 166 7.66 24.65 -2.63
CA THR A 166 8.24 25.35 -3.78
C THR A 166 9.74 25.55 -3.57
N SER A 167 10.55 25.13 -4.54
CA SER A 167 12.00 25.35 -4.56
C SER A 167 12.34 26.83 -4.80
N PRO A 168 13.59 27.27 -4.54
CA PRO A 168 14.04 28.63 -4.84
C PRO A 168 13.91 29.04 -6.32
N PHE A 169 13.74 28.09 -7.23
CA PHE A 169 13.55 28.31 -8.67
C PHE A 169 12.08 28.35 -9.08
N HIS A 170 11.16 28.50 -8.12
CA HIS A 170 9.71 28.51 -8.34
C HIS A 170 9.18 27.22 -8.99
N PHE A 171 9.78 26.09 -8.62
CA PHE A 171 9.44 24.77 -9.14
C PHE A 171 9.03 23.81 -8.02
N PRO A 172 8.10 22.85 -8.22
CA PRO A 172 7.70 21.90 -7.18
C PRO A 172 8.89 21.09 -6.70
N ALA A 173 9.08 20.95 -5.39
CA ALA A 173 10.16 20.18 -4.80
C ALA A 173 9.75 18.72 -4.56
N GLY A 174 10.69 17.79 -4.70
CA GLY A 174 10.38 16.37 -4.66
C GLY A 174 9.80 15.85 -5.97
N LEU A 175 9.51 14.54 -5.99
CA LEU A 175 8.85 13.93 -7.12
C LEU A 175 7.50 14.61 -7.33
N PHE A 176 7.27 15.13 -8.53
CA PHE A 176 6.04 15.80 -8.93
C PHE A 176 5.60 15.32 -10.31
N ILE A 177 4.40 14.75 -10.39
CA ILE A 177 3.79 14.18 -11.61
C ILE A 177 2.37 14.74 -11.71
N VAL A 178 1.96 15.13 -12.91
CA VAL A 178 0.59 15.59 -13.19
C VAL A 178 0.02 14.76 -14.34
N ASP A 179 -1.08 14.05 -14.10
CA ASP A 179 -1.78 13.20 -15.08
C ASP A 179 -0.85 12.25 -15.86
N GLY A 180 0.15 11.70 -15.16
CA GLY A 180 1.17 10.80 -15.70
C GLY A 180 2.39 11.48 -16.32
N GLU A 181 2.38 12.81 -16.48
CA GLU A 181 3.54 13.57 -16.97
C GLU A 181 4.49 13.92 -15.81
N VAL A 182 5.76 13.51 -15.93
CA VAL A 182 6.78 13.77 -14.91
C VAL A 182 7.28 15.20 -15.05
N ILE A 183 6.86 16.06 -14.13
CA ILE A 183 7.25 17.48 -14.08
C ILE A 183 8.58 17.64 -13.32
N ASN A 184 8.71 16.99 -12.17
CA ASN A 184 9.97 16.92 -11.42
C ASN A 184 10.28 15.46 -11.06
N PRO A 185 11.34 14.84 -11.59
CA PRO A 185 11.71 13.48 -11.22
C PRO A 185 12.43 13.40 -9.85
N VAL A 186 12.96 14.49 -9.32
CA VAL A 186 13.94 14.44 -8.22
C VAL A 186 13.28 14.02 -6.90
N LEU A 187 13.72 12.89 -6.33
CA LEU A 187 13.34 12.50 -4.98
C LEU A 187 14.05 13.33 -3.91
N GLN A 188 13.29 13.77 -2.91
CA GLN A 188 13.82 14.32 -1.65
C GLN A 188 13.94 13.23 -0.59
N LYS A 189 14.57 13.57 0.54
CA LYS A 189 14.64 12.71 1.74
C LYS A 189 13.30 12.62 2.51
N TRP A 190 12.19 12.85 1.83
CA TRP A 190 10.86 12.83 2.42
C TRP A 190 10.17 11.51 2.11
N GLU A 191 9.40 10.99 3.05
CA GLU A 191 8.83 9.65 2.94
C GLU A 191 7.39 9.65 2.40
N GLY A 192 6.70 10.80 2.41
CA GLY A 192 5.30 10.88 2.03
C GLY A 192 5.11 11.07 0.54
N LEU A 193 4.25 10.27 -0.05
CA LEU A 193 3.72 10.45 -1.40
C LEU A 193 2.20 10.65 -1.33
N VAL A 194 1.72 11.72 -1.94
CA VAL A 194 0.29 11.90 -2.20
C VAL A 194 0.06 11.52 -3.65
N ILE A 195 -0.80 10.54 -3.88
CA ILE A 195 -1.12 9.99 -5.19
C ILE A 195 -2.60 10.25 -5.45
N VAL A 196 -2.91 10.82 -6.60
CA VAL A 196 -4.27 10.93 -7.12
C VAL A 196 -4.36 10.05 -8.35
N ASP A 197 -5.32 9.12 -8.34
CA ASP A 197 -5.56 8.23 -9.47
C ASP A 197 -6.35 8.90 -10.60
N ASP A 198 -6.58 8.18 -11.69
CA ASP A 198 -7.33 8.67 -12.86
C ASP A 198 -8.82 8.94 -12.56
N SER A 199 -9.36 8.35 -11.49
CA SER A 199 -10.71 8.64 -10.99
C SER A 199 -10.79 9.88 -10.09
N GLY A 200 -9.64 10.47 -9.73
CA GLY A 200 -9.55 11.60 -8.82
C GLY A 200 -9.54 11.23 -7.34
N LYS A 201 -9.37 9.95 -6.99
CA LYS A 201 -9.28 9.51 -5.59
C LYS A 201 -7.86 9.70 -5.08
N LEU A 202 -7.74 10.23 -3.85
CA LEU A 202 -6.47 10.55 -3.23
C LEU A 202 -6.02 9.43 -2.28
N TYR A 203 -4.72 9.15 -2.31
CA TYR A 203 -4.03 8.17 -1.48
C TYR A 203 -2.79 8.81 -0.86
N ILE A 204 -2.55 8.56 0.43
CA ILE A 204 -1.26 8.84 1.07
C ILE A 204 -0.49 7.52 1.17
N LYS A 205 0.76 7.53 0.75
CA LYS A 205 1.65 6.37 0.77
C LYS A 205 3.02 6.72 1.32
N ASP A 206 3.61 5.78 2.02
CA ASP A 206 5.02 5.79 2.37
C ASP A 206 5.85 5.28 1.18
N ILE A 207 6.83 6.07 0.76
CA ILE A 207 7.76 5.75 -0.33
C ILE A 207 8.55 4.45 -0.07
N THR A 208 8.77 4.09 1.19
CA THR A 208 9.52 2.88 1.59
C THR A 208 8.66 1.61 1.60
N ALA A 209 7.34 1.76 1.49
CA ALA A 209 6.37 0.66 1.52
C ALA A 209 5.45 0.69 0.28
N LEU A 210 5.97 1.15 -0.86
CA LEU A 210 5.20 1.18 -2.09
C LEU A 210 4.98 -0.22 -2.64
N GLU A 211 3.72 -0.54 -2.89
CA GLU A 211 3.31 -1.77 -3.54
C GLU A 211 2.20 -1.49 -4.55
N TYR A 212 2.28 -2.10 -5.72
CA TYR A 212 1.19 -2.10 -6.70
C TYR A 212 1.04 -3.47 -7.32
N SER A 213 -0.18 -4.02 -7.27
CA SER A 213 -0.49 -5.36 -7.79
C SER A 213 0.48 -6.44 -7.26
N PHE A 214 0.74 -6.43 -5.95
CA PHE A 214 1.65 -7.37 -5.26
C PHE A 214 3.12 -7.26 -5.67
N ARG A 215 3.49 -6.19 -6.40
CA ARG A 215 4.89 -5.87 -6.68
C ARG A 215 5.34 -4.73 -5.76
N PRO A 216 6.32 -4.94 -4.87
CA PRO A 216 6.95 -3.86 -4.13
C PRO A 216 7.83 -3.01 -5.05
N PHE A 217 7.91 -1.71 -4.77
CA PHE A 217 8.76 -0.77 -5.48
C PHE A 217 9.72 -0.08 -4.51
N ASP A 218 11.02 -0.37 -4.59
CA ASP A 218 12.05 0.39 -3.87
C ASP A 218 12.57 1.54 -4.73
N ILE A 219 11.75 2.58 -4.88
CA ILE A 219 12.09 3.70 -5.77
C ILE A 219 13.21 4.60 -5.22
N THR A 220 13.63 4.37 -3.97
CA THR A 220 14.71 5.13 -3.30
C THR A 220 16.09 4.52 -3.54
N HIS A 221 16.20 3.20 -3.71
CA HIS A 221 17.49 2.52 -3.89
C HIS A 221 17.61 1.77 -5.23
N SER A 222 16.50 1.45 -5.90
CA SER A 222 16.48 0.73 -7.18
C SER A 222 16.12 1.68 -8.32
N HIS A 223 17.11 1.99 -9.17
CA HIS A 223 16.89 2.79 -10.38
C HIS A 223 15.89 2.13 -11.35
N GLN A 224 15.84 0.79 -11.37
CA GLN A 224 14.90 0.09 -12.23
C GLN A 224 13.47 0.20 -11.69
N ASP A 225 13.26 0.04 -10.38
CA ASP A 225 11.94 0.20 -9.77
C ASP A 225 11.46 1.64 -9.85
N TYR A 226 12.36 2.62 -9.67
CA TYR A 226 12.04 4.03 -9.90
C TYR A 226 11.53 4.28 -11.34
N ARG A 227 12.25 3.79 -12.37
CA ARG A 227 11.80 3.94 -13.77
C ARG A 227 10.49 3.21 -14.04
N ASP A 228 10.29 2.03 -13.48
CA ASP A 228 9.05 1.27 -13.67
C ASP A 228 7.87 1.92 -12.95
N PHE A 229 8.10 2.52 -11.79
CA PHE A 229 7.11 3.32 -11.06
C PHE A 229 6.70 4.56 -11.87
N LEU A 230 7.65 5.27 -12.48
CA LEU A 230 7.33 6.41 -13.36
C LEU A 230 6.49 5.98 -14.58
N ARG A 231 6.86 4.88 -15.25
CA ARG A 231 6.08 4.32 -16.37
C ARG A 231 4.69 3.87 -15.93
N LEU A 232 4.58 3.32 -14.73
CA LEU A 232 3.30 2.94 -14.16
C LEU A 232 2.43 4.17 -13.92
N ALA A 233 2.97 5.23 -13.31
CA ALA A 233 2.27 6.50 -13.10
C ALA A 233 1.82 7.13 -14.43
N GLU A 234 2.67 7.11 -15.46
CA GLU A 234 2.33 7.55 -16.81
C GLU A 234 1.17 6.75 -17.40
N LYS A 235 1.27 5.41 -17.37
CA LYS A 235 0.27 4.49 -17.92
C LYS A 235 -1.08 4.63 -17.19
N LYS A 236 -1.05 4.88 -15.89
CA LYS A 236 -2.23 5.02 -15.03
C LYS A 236 -2.73 6.44 -14.90
N LYS A 237 -2.08 7.41 -15.57
CA LYS A 237 -2.43 8.84 -15.49
C LYS A 237 -2.48 9.35 -14.05
N TRP A 238 -1.59 8.84 -13.20
CA TRP A 238 -1.51 9.27 -11.82
C TRP A 238 -0.89 10.66 -11.71
N SER A 239 -1.43 11.46 -10.80
CA SER A 239 -0.78 12.67 -10.32
C SER A 239 -0.13 12.37 -8.96
N ILE A 240 1.12 12.77 -8.76
CA ILE A 240 1.90 12.43 -7.56
C ILE A 240 2.64 13.67 -7.08
N PHE A 241 2.66 13.93 -5.77
CA PHE A 241 3.66 14.81 -5.17
C PHE A 241 4.28 14.20 -3.92
N GLN A 242 5.57 14.47 -3.71
CA GLN A 242 6.31 14.05 -2.54
C GLN A 242 6.36 15.14 -1.47
N THR A 243 6.22 14.79 -0.20
CA THR A 243 6.32 15.69 0.96
C THR A 243 6.63 14.91 2.25
N HIS A 244 6.73 15.59 3.39
CA HIS A 244 6.97 14.94 4.68
C HIS A 244 5.77 14.08 5.13
N LEU A 245 6.05 12.82 5.46
CA LEU A 245 5.12 11.91 6.13
C LEU A 245 5.13 12.19 7.65
N LEU A 246 3.97 12.52 8.20
CA LEU A 246 3.75 12.88 9.59
C LEU A 246 3.32 11.68 10.43
N VAL A 247 2.38 10.88 9.91
CA VAL A 247 1.83 9.69 10.55
C VAL A 247 1.92 8.55 9.55
N LYS A 248 2.39 7.38 10.00
CA LYS A 248 2.57 6.15 9.24
C LYS A 248 1.90 5.01 9.98
N HIS A 249 0.95 4.33 9.36
CA HIS A 249 0.20 3.22 9.96
C HIS A 249 -0.41 3.51 11.35
N GLY A 250 -0.80 4.76 11.59
CA GLY A 250 -1.35 5.24 12.86
C GLY A 250 -0.30 5.56 13.93
N GLU A 251 0.98 5.60 13.58
CA GLU A 251 2.08 5.99 14.47
C GLU A 251 2.73 7.30 13.99
N THR A 252 3.17 8.14 14.93
CA THR A 252 3.89 9.38 14.60
C THR A 252 5.23 9.06 13.95
N ASN A 253 5.47 9.60 12.75
CA ASN A 253 6.70 9.46 11.97
C ASN A 253 7.59 10.72 12.02
N ALA A 254 7.05 11.85 12.48
CA ALA A 254 7.82 13.09 12.63
C ALA A 254 8.84 12.99 13.79
N SER A 255 10.02 13.58 13.63
CA SER A 255 11.04 13.58 14.69
C SER A 255 10.75 14.64 15.77
N PRO A 256 10.80 14.29 17.08
CA PRO A 256 10.65 15.24 18.17
C PRO A 256 11.84 16.22 18.27
N ALA A 257 12.97 15.95 17.60
CA ALA A 257 14.12 16.85 17.59
C ALA A 257 13.88 18.12 16.74
N LEU A 258 12.91 18.10 15.82
CA LEU A 258 12.59 19.24 14.95
C LEU A 258 11.68 20.25 15.66
N GLN A 259 12.30 21.22 16.34
CA GLN A 259 11.61 22.19 17.19
C GLN A 259 11.05 23.43 16.46
N ARG A 260 11.06 23.44 15.12
CA ARG A 260 10.63 24.62 14.34
C ARG A 260 9.10 24.73 14.32
N ARG A 261 8.58 25.81 14.88
CA ARG A 261 7.14 26.08 15.06
C ARG A 261 6.59 27.04 14.01
N PHE A 262 5.47 26.67 13.37
CA PHE A 262 4.68 27.52 12.46
C PHE A 262 3.26 27.02 12.38
N ARG A 263 2.36 27.83 11.82
CA ARG A 263 1.09 27.35 11.30
C ARG A 263 1.35 26.23 10.28
N ARG A 264 0.60 25.13 10.37
CA ARG A 264 0.75 23.94 9.53
C ARG A 264 -0.58 23.57 8.88
N ARG A 265 -0.48 22.92 7.72
CA ARG A 265 -1.60 22.29 7.03
C ARG A 265 -1.20 20.89 6.68
N ALA A 266 -2.13 19.97 6.83
CA ALA A 266 -1.92 18.56 6.56
C ALA A 266 -3.10 17.97 5.80
N ILE A 267 -2.81 16.95 5.01
CA ILE A 267 -3.82 16.01 4.53
C ILE A 267 -3.61 14.74 5.33
N PHE A 268 -4.68 14.19 5.89
CA PHE A 268 -4.62 12.90 6.57
C PHE A 268 -5.74 11.99 6.13
N GLN A 269 -5.48 10.70 6.27
CA GLN A 269 -6.41 9.61 6.00
C GLN A 269 -6.63 8.84 7.29
N ASN A 270 -7.89 8.54 7.62
CA ASN A 270 -8.19 7.59 8.68
C ASN A 270 -8.20 6.14 8.16
N ARG A 271 -8.43 5.16 9.05
CA ARG A 271 -8.49 3.73 8.68
C ARG A 271 -9.61 3.38 7.69
N SER A 272 -10.64 4.22 7.58
CA SER A 272 -11.72 4.10 6.58
C SER A 272 -11.38 4.79 5.26
N ASN A 273 -10.11 5.20 5.05
CA ASN A 273 -9.64 5.94 3.89
C ASN A 273 -10.41 7.24 3.62
N THR A 274 -11.06 7.82 4.63
CA THR A 274 -11.64 9.17 4.53
C THR A 274 -10.51 10.18 4.58
N ILE A 275 -10.47 11.09 3.62
CA ILE A 275 -9.53 12.19 3.55
C ILE A 275 -10.03 13.34 4.39
N PHE A 276 -9.12 13.97 5.11
CA PHE A 276 -9.36 15.21 5.83
C PHE A 276 -8.26 16.20 5.52
N VAL A 277 -8.64 17.47 5.41
CA VAL A 277 -7.70 18.59 5.30
C VAL A 277 -7.71 19.34 6.61
N TYR A 278 -6.58 19.33 7.31
CA TYR A 278 -6.40 20.00 8.60
C TYR A 278 -5.59 21.28 8.44
N ASP A 279 -5.98 22.34 9.12
CA ASP A 279 -5.21 23.57 9.27
C ASP A 279 -5.10 23.95 10.75
N SER A 280 -3.89 24.27 11.22
CA SER A 280 -3.66 24.64 12.63
C SER A 280 -4.10 26.08 12.96
N PHE A 281 -4.47 26.89 11.96
CA PHE A 281 -4.89 28.28 12.12
C PHE A 281 -3.92 29.11 12.97
N ASP A 282 -4.34 29.54 14.17
CA ASP A 282 -3.55 30.40 15.05
C ASP A 282 -2.47 29.61 15.80
N GLU A 283 -2.59 28.28 15.84
CA GLU A 283 -1.62 27.40 16.48
C GLU A 283 -0.36 27.26 15.63
N GLN A 284 0.78 27.20 16.30
CA GLN A 284 2.09 27.03 15.67
C GLN A 284 2.79 25.76 16.15
N PRO A 285 2.28 24.57 15.79
CA PRO A 285 2.89 23.32 16.20
C PRO A 285 4.22 23.07 15.48
N THR A 286 5.06 22.27 16.12
CA THR A 286 6.13 21.54 15.42
C THR A 286 5.50 20.46 14.51
N LEU A 287 6.30 19.84 13.64
CA LEU A 287 5.81 18.70 12.85
C LEU A 287 5.44 17.50 13.74
N TYR A 288 6.17 17.31 14.84
CA TYR A 288 5.91 16.26 15.82
C TYR A 288 4.58 16.49 16.54
N GLU A 289 4.36 17.70 17.08
CA GLU A 289 3.12 18.07 17.76
C GLU A 289 1.90 17.99 16.83
N LEU A 290 2.08 18.37 15.55
CA LEU A 290 1.03 18.19 14.55
C LEU A 290 0.71 16.71 14.33
N ALA A 291 1.74 15.87 14.16
CA ALA A 291 1.55 14.43 13.98
C ALA A 291 0.83 13.79 15.17
N GLU A 292 1.24 14.13 16.40
CA GLU A 292 0.56 13.68 17.63
C GLU A 292 -0.89 14.15 17.66
N THR A 293 -1.16 15.40 17.31
CA THR A 293 -2.52 15.96 17.28
C THR A 293 -3.40 15.19 16.27
N LEU A 294 -2.91 14.98 15.05
CA LEU A 294 -3.63 14.25 14.00
C LEU A 294 -3.88 12.78 14.41
N GLN A 295 -2.87 12.13 14.99
CA GLN A 295 -2.98 10.75 15.46
C GLN A 295 -3.98 10.63 16.62
N GLN A 296 -3.77 11.38 17.69
CA GLN A 296 -4.47 11.20 18.97
C GLN A 296 -5.87 11.79 18.97
N GLN A 297 -6.07 12.95 18.35
CA GLN A 297 -7.36 13.66 18.37
C GLN A 297 -8.24 13.30 17.17
N TYR A 298 -7.62 13.04 16.01
CA TYR A 298 -8.35 12.83 14.75
C TYR A 298 -8.25 11.41 14.19
N GLY A 299 -7.52 10.51 14.87
CA GLY A 299 -7.40 9.11 14.46
C GLY A 299 -6.74 8.94 13.09
N ALA A 300 -5.79 9.82 12.74
CA ALA A 300 -5.03 9.72 11.50
C ALA A 300 -4.29 8.38 11.44
N PHE A 301 -4.43 7.69 10.31
CA PHE A 301 -3.70 6.47 9.98
C PHE A 301 -2.50 6.77 9.08
N GLU A 302 -2.69 7.65 8.10
CA GLU A 302 -1.63 8.22 7.28
C GLU A 302 -1.79 9.74 7.29
N ALA A 303 -0.70 10.50 7.34
CA ALA A 303 -0.78 11.97 7.26
C ALA A 303 0.46 12.57 6.62
N VAL A 304 0.29 13.64 5.85
CA VAL A 304 1.38 14.40 5.24
C VAL A 304 1.27 15.89 5.53
N ASN A 305 2.42 16.57 5.57
CA ASN A 305 2.47 18.03 5.69
C ASN A 305 2.38 18.70 4.31
N LEU A 306 1.70 19.84 4.22
CA LEU A 306 1.67 20.72 3.04
C LEU A 306 2.53 21.97 3.22
N ASP A 307 2.93 22.60 2.12
CA ASP A 307 3.68 23.85 2.18
C ASP A 307 2.80 25.00 2.68
N MET A 308 3.30 25.66 3.73
CA MET A 308 2.60 26.67 4.50
C MET A 308 3.40 27.96 4.65
N GLY A 309 4.63 28.03 4.13
CA GLY A 309 5.48 29.20 4.31
C GLY A 309 4.94 30.45 3.58
N PRO A 310 5.77 31.24 2.90
CA PRO A 310 5.26 32.37 2.12
C PRO A 310 4.28 31.92 1.00
N PHE A 311 4.22 30.62 0.72
CA PHE A 311 3.38 29.94 -0.26
C PHE A 311 2.06 29.36 0.29
N GLY A 312 1.69 29.55 1.56
CA GLY A 312 0.60 28.82 2.25
C GLY A 312 -0.86 29.04 1.79
N TYR A 313 -1.08 29.39 0.52
CA TYR A 313 -2.41 29.63 -0.06
C TYR A 313 -3.41 28.51 0.25
N ALA A 314 -4.59 28.90 0.71
CA ALA A 314 -5.79 28.07 0.68
C ALA A 314 -7.06 28.92 0.59
N ALA A 315 -8.01 28.45 -0.22
CA ALA A 315 -9.28 29.11 -0.41
C ALA A 315 -10.37 28.10 -0.79
N GLN A 316 -11.60 28.43 -0.41
CA GLN A 316 -12.79 27.71 -0.83
C GLN A 316 -13.55 28.54 -1.86
N TYR A 317 -14.10 27.85 -2.85
CA TYR A 317 -14.93 28.45 -3.89
C TYR A 317 -16.24 27.67 -4.04
N GLU A 318 -17.29 28.40 -4.41
CA GLU A 318 -18.59 27.87 -4.78
C GLU A 318 -19.05 28.54 -6.06
N ASN A 319 -19.48 27.76 -7.07
CA ASN A 319 -19.89 28.25 -8.39
C ASN A 319 -18.86 29.18 -9.06
N ASN A 320 -17.57 28.90 -8.82
CA ASN A 320 -16.41 29.70 -9.24
C ASN A 320 -16.14 30.99 -8.46
N ASP A 321 -17.03 31.39 -7.57
CA ASP A 321 -16.82 32.53 -6.70
C ASP A 321 -16.05 32.12 -5.45
N ARG A 322 -15.05 32.90 -5.06
CA ARG A 322 -14.28 32.66 -3.84
C ARG A 322 -15.13 33.03 -2.63
N VAL A 323 -15.55 32.03 -1.86
CA VAL A 323 -16.38 32.22 -0.66
C VAL A 323 -15.53 32.42 0.60
N GLU A 324 -14.34 31.81 0.65
CA GLU A 324 -13.47 31.90 1.83
C GLU A 324 -11.99 31.86 1.44
N ILE A 325 -11.17 32.59 2.20
CA ILE A 325 -9.71 32.55 2.13
C ILE A 325 -9.13 32.19 3.50
N PHE A 326 -8.66 30.95 3.64
CA PHE A 326 -8.05 30.49 4.90
C PHE A 326 -6.66 31.06 5.09
N MET A 327 -5.94 31.29 3.99
CA MET A 327 -4.62 31.93 3.97
C MET A 327 -4.29 32.43 2.56
N GLY A 328 -3.79 33.66 2.46
CA GLY A 328 -3.22 34.20 1.23
C GLY A 328 -1.74 33.84 1.06
N LYS A 329 -1.26 33.82 -0.18
CA LYS A 329 0.19 33.82 -0.45
C LYS A 329 0.79 35.20 -0.10
N ALA A 330 2.06 35.25 0.29
CA ALA A 330 2.70 36.54 0.55
C ALA A 330 2.88 37.35 -0.76
N GLU A 331 2.99 38.67 -0.64
CA GLU A 331 3.27 39.55 -1.77
C GLU A 331 4.57 39.11 -2.47
N SER A 332 4.60 39.15 -3.80
CA SER A 332 5.71 38.70 -4.68
C SER A 332 6.00 37.19 -4.75
N VAL A 333 5.26 36.36 -4.02
CA VAL A 333 5.46 34.91 -4.03
C VAL A 333 4.76 34.25 -5.21
N GLN A 334 5.48 33.36 -5.90
CA GLN A 334 4.96 32.54 -7.00
C GLN A 334 4.77 31.11 -6.51
N LEU A 335 3.53 30.62 -6.56
CA LEU A 335 3.24 29.21 -6.30
C LEU A 335 3.77 28.38 -7.45
N SER A 336 4.28 27.20 -7.14
CA SER A 336 4.65 26.22 -8.17
C SER A 336 3.62 25.10 -8.32
N ASN A 337 2.80 24.85 -7.30
CA ASN A 337 1.85 23.75 -7.32
C ASN A 337 0.65 23.99 -6.39
N ILE A 338 -0.48 23.40 -6.77
CA ILE A 338 -1.74 23.45 -6.02
C ILE A 338 -2.38 22.05 -6.07
N ILE A 339 -3.00 21.64 -4.97
CA ILE A 339 -3.98 20.57 -4.94
C ILE A 339 -5.39 21.18 -4.84
N VAL A 340 -6.32 20.62 -5.62
CA VAL A 340 -7.72 21.03 -5.66
C VAL A 340 -8.59 19.82 -5.35
N PHE A 341 -9.46 19.93 -4.34
CA PHE A 341 -10.56 18.99 -4.13
C PHE A 341 -11.82 19.58 -4.71
N HIS A 342 -12.42 18.91 -5.69
CA HIS A 342 -13.73 19.25 -6.25
C HIS A 342 -14.80 18.40 -5.56
N TYR A 343 -15.91 19.01 -5.15
CA TYR A 343 -16.99 18.34 -4.43
C TYR A 343 -18.32 19.10 -4.59
N ASN A 344 -19.40 18.55 -4.05
CA ASN A 344 -20.75 19.12 -4.09
C ASN A 344 -21.30 19.40 -2.69
#